data_AF-A0A9D0TGQ6-F1
#
_entry.id   AF-A0A9D0TGQ6-F1
#
_cell.length_a   1.000
_cell.length_b   1.000
_cell.length_c   1.000
_cell.angle_alpha   90.00
_cell.angle_beta   90.00
_cell.angle_gamma   90.00
#
_symmetry.space_group_name_H-M   'P 1'
#
loop_
_entity.id
_entity.type
_entity.pdbx_description
1 polymer ?
#
loop_
_entity_poly.entity_id
_entity_poly.type
_entity_poly.pdbx_seq_one_letter_code
_entity_poly.pdbx_strand_id
1 'polypeptide(L)' 'MGISIWQLLIVLAIVLVLFGAKRMRGLGSDLGGAIKGFKQAMNDDSSNVETSISPVPLKSTTERGKTNGV' A
#
# COMPACT_ATOMS: atom_id res chain seq x y z
N MET A 1 8.41 -13.45 31.45
CA MET A 1 7.62 -14.24 30.50
C MET A 1 6.77 -13.27 29.67
N GLY A 2 7.29 -12.82 28.53
CA GLY A 2 6.64 -11.79 27.71
C GLY A 2 5.69 -12.37 26.66
N ILE A 3 4.95 -11.49 25.99
CA ILE A 3 4.07 -11.87 24.87
C ILE A 3 4.95 -12.18 23.66
N SER A 4 5.08 -13.47 23.32
CA SER A 4 5.75 -13.95 22.12
C SER A 4 4.76 -14.05 20.97
N ILE A 5 5.25 -13.81 19.75
CA ILE A 5 4.50 -13.98 18.49
C ILE A 5 3.82 -15.36 18.45
N TRP A 6 4.46 -16.40 18.97
CA TRP A 6 3.92 -17.76 18.99
C TRP A 6 2.66 -17.92 19.84
N GLN A 7 2.55 -17.21 20.98
CA GLN A 7 1.32 -17.26 21.77
C GLN A 7 0.19 -16.49 21.07
N LEU A 8 0.50 -15.38 20.41
CA LEU A 8 -0.49 -14.62 19.65
C LEU A 8 -1.12 -15.45 18.52
N LEU A 9 -0.31 -16.24 17.79
CA LEU A 9 -0.79 -17.13 16.73
C LEU A 9 -1.72 -18.23 17.26
N ILE A 10 -1.38 -18.83 18.41
CA ILE A 10 -2.25 -19.83 19.07
C ILE A 10 -3.59 -19.21 19.45
N VAL A 11 -3.59 -18.01 20.04
CA VAL A 11 -4.82 -17.32 20.44
C VAL A 11 -5.65 -16.95 19.22
N LEU A 12 -5.02 -16.44 18.16
CA LEU A 12 -5.68 -16.10 16.90
C LEU A 12 -6.36 -17.33 16.27
N ALA A 13 -5.70 -18.49 16.29
CA ALA A 13 -6.26 -19.73 15.78
C ALA A 13 -7.54 -20.14 16.54
N ILE A 14 -7.53 -20.04 17.87
CA ILE A 14 -8.71 -20.35 18.70
C ILE A 14 -9.85 -19.38 18.38
N VAL A 15 -9.58 -18.07 18.28
CA VAL A 15 -10.60 -17.07 17.94
C VAL A 15 -11.20 -17.35 16.56
N LEU A 16 -10.39 -17.71 15.57
CA LEU A 16 -10.86 -18.07 14.23
C LEU A 16 -11.75 -19.32 14.22
N VAL A 17 -11.48 -20.30 15.08
CA VAL A 17 -12.31 -21.51 15.21
C VAL A 17 -13.64 -21.20 15.91
N LEU A 18 -13.63 -20.38 16.95
CA LEU A 18 -14.84 -20.02 17.71
C LEU A 18 -15.77 -19.09 16.93
N PHE A 19 -15.21 -18.05 16.31
CA PHE A 19 -15.99 -17.05 15.56
C PHE A 19 -16.24 -17.47 14.11
N GLY A 20 -15.45 -18.40 13.59
CA GLY A 20 -15.43 -18.78 12.19
C GLY A 20 -14.80 -17.68 11.31
N ALA A 21 -14.01 -18.09 10.31
CA ALA A 21 -13.37 -17.15 9.38
C ALA A 21 -14.36 -16.25 8.62
N LYS A 22 -15.63 -16.67 8.49
CA LYS A 22 -16.67 -15.95 7.74
C LYS A 22 -17.10 -14.65 8.42
N ARG A 23 -17.17 -14.60 9.75
CA ARG A 23 -17.50 -13.39 10.52
C ARG A 23 -16.27 -12.48 10.70
N MET A 24 -15.10 -13.07 10.93
CA MET A 24 -13.84 -12.33 11.02
C MET A 24 -13.43 -11.64 9.71
N ARG A 25 -13.76 -12.21 8.55
CA ARG A 25 -13.37 -11.61 7.25
C ARG A 25 -14.17 -10.37 6.90
N GLY A 26 -15.47 -10.32 7.22
CA GLY A 26 -16.28 -9.11 7.04
C GLY A 26 -15.76 -7.96 7.91
N LEU A 27 -15.69 -8.20 9.22
CA LEU A 27 -15.18 -7.21 10.18
C LEU A 27 -13.70 -6.85 9.95
N GLY A 28 -12.89 -7.83 9.56
CA GLY A 28 -11.47 -7.65 9.27
C GLY A 28 -11.22 -6.87 7.99
N SER A 29 -12.08 -6.96 6.97
CA SER A 29 -11.98 -6.12 5.77
C SER A 29 -12.26 -4.65 6.08
N ASP A 30 -13.28 -4.37 6.89
CA ASP A 30 -13.64 -3.00 7.26
C ASP A 30 -12.59 -2.35 8.16
N LEU A 31 -12.18 -3.05 9.22
CA LEU A 31 -11.13 -2.60 10.14
C LEU A 31 -9.76 -2.55 9.43
N GLY A 32 -9.46 -3.53 8.58
CA GLY A 32 -8.22 -3.58 7.81
C GLY A 32 -8.12 -2.45 6.80
N GLY A 33 -9.24 -2.06 6.16
CA GLY A 33 -9.30 -0.90 5.28
C GLY A 33 -9.00 0.41 6.01
N ALA A 34 -9.61 0.62 7.18
CA ALA A 34 -9.37 1.80 8.01
C ALA A 34 -7.91 1.89 8.49
N ILE A 35 -7.35 0.79 8.98
CA ILE A 35 -5.96 0.73 9.46
C ILE A 35 -4.97 0.92 8.29
N LYS A 36 -5.28 0.42 7.08
CA LYS A 36 -4.44 0.63 5.89
C LYS A 36 -4.34 2.10 5.52
N GLY A 37 -5.46 2.83 5.49
CA GLY A 37 -5.46 4.27 5.24
C GLY A 37 -4.69 5.05 6.30
N PHE A 38 -4.85 4.68 7.58
CA PHE A 38 -4.10 5.28 8.69
C PHE A 38 -2.60 5.04 8.58
N LYS A 39 -2.17 3.79 8.30
CA LYS A 39 -0.75 3.47 8.07
C LYS A 39 -0.21 4.22 6.86
N GLN A 40 -0.99 4.37 5.80
CA GLN A 40 -0.56 5.09 4.59
C GLN A 40 -0.36 6.58 4.88
N ALA A 41 -1.29 7.24 5.57
CA ALA A 41 -1.14 8.64 5.97
C ALA A 41 0.07 8.86 6.89
N MET A 42 0.26 7.99 7.90
CA MET A 42 1.46 8.05 8.76
C MET A 42 2.77 7.80 8.00
N ASN A 43 2.76 6.96 6.96
CA ASN A 43 3.96 6.72 6.16
C ASN A 43 4.20 7.87 5.18
N ASP A 44 3.18 8.48 4.56
CA ASP A 44 3.34 9.65 3.67
C ASP A 44 3.97 10.85 4.41
N ASP A 45 3.61 11.07 5.68
CA ASP A 45 4.26 12.07 6.54
C ASP A 45 5.74 11.71 6.86
N SER A 46 6.10 10.43 6.76
CA SER A 46 7.45 9.90 7.02
C SER A 46 8.30 9.67 5.76
N SER A 47 7.67 9.63 4.57
CA SER A 47 8.28 9.18 3.31
C SER A 47 8.25 10.21 2.19
N ASN A 48 8.36 11.51 2.51
CA ASN A 48 8.80 12.51 1.53
C ASN A 48 10.32 12.41 1.24
N VAL A 49 10.80 11.19 1.05
CA VAL A 49 12.07 10.84 0.40
C VAL A 49 11.81 9.47 -0.26
N GLU A 50 11.97 9.39 -1.58
CA GLU A 50 11.79 8.21 -2.45
C GLU A 50 10.36 7.69 -2.67
N THR A 51 9.71 8.17 -3.73
CA THR A 51 9.57 7.40 -5.00
C THR A 51 8.56 8.10 -5.90
N SER A 52 9.06 9.03 -6.71
CA SER A 52 8.40 9.48 -7.94
C SER A 52 9.45 9.56 -9.04
N ILE A 53 10.06 8.42 -9.36
CA ILE A 53 10.82 8.22 -10.61
C ILE A 53 9.91 7.46 -11.58
N SER A 54 8.86 8.13 -12.07
CA SER A 54 8.39 7.81 -13.42
C SER A 54 9.36 8.50 -14.37
N PRO A 55 10.07 7.79 -15.26
CA PRO A 55 10.81 8.45 -16.32
C PRO A 55 9.79 9.17 -17.20
N VAL A 56 9.66 10.47 -17.02
CA VAL A 56 8.92 11.36 -17.91
C VAL A 56 9.57 11.23 -19.29
N PRO A 57 8.88 10.74 -20.34
CA PRO A 57 9.44 10.79 -21.67
C PRO A 57 9.55 12.28 -22.05
N LEU A 58 10.79 12.76 -22.14
CA LEU A 58 11.11 14.10 -22.64
C LEU A 58 10.58 14.21 -24.07
N LYS A 59 9.45 14.89 -24.26
CA LYS A 59 9.11 15.48 -25.55
C LYS A 59 10.04 16.67 -25.74
N SER A 60 11.18 16.42 -26.37
CA SER A 60 12.11 17.46 -26.80
C SER A 60 11.41 18.39 -27.80
N THR A 61 11.20 19.61 -27.34
CA THR A 61 11.05 20.79 -28.19
C THR A 61 12.41 21.13 -28.79
N THR A 62 12.42 21.46 -30.08
CA THR A 62 13.49 22.08 -30.90
C THR A 62 14.28 21.12 -31.79
N GLU A 63 14.04 21.23 -33.11
CA GLU A 63 15.02 21.32 -34.23
C GLU A 63 14.17 21.55 -35.51
N ARG A 64 13.98 22.80 -35.94
CA ARG A 64 14.78 23.50 -36.96
C ARG A 64 14.94 22.70 -38.27
N GLY A 65 14.06 22.98 -39.23
CA GLY A 65 14.39 23.10 -40.65
C GLY A 65 14.48 21.82 -41.49
N LYS A 66 13.44 21.55 -42.27
CA LYS A 66 13.63 21.25 -43.70
C LYS A 66 12.39 21.67 -44.48
N THR A 67 12.60 22.65 -45.34
CA THR A 67 11.80 22.95 -46.52
C THR A 67 11.56 21.68 -47.32
N ASN A 68 10.36 21.51 -47.87
CA ASN A 68 10.15 21.03 -49.24
C ASN A 68 8.68 21.21 -49.58
N GLY A 69 8.38 22.39 -50.13
CA GLY A 69 7.23 22.63 -50.98
C GLY A 69 7.77 23.07 -52.34
N VAL A 70 7.17 22.51 -53.40
CA VAL A 70 7.30 22.78 -54.84
C VAL A 70 8.63 22.49 -55.52
#